data_AF-A0A350ZY21-F1
#
_entry.id   AF-A0A350ZY21-F1
#
_cell.length_a   1.000
_cell.length_b   1.000
_cell.length_c   1.000
_cell.angle_alpha   90.00
_cell.angle_beta   90.00
_cell.angle_gamma   90.00
#
_symmetry.space_group_name_H-M   'P 1'
#
loop_
_entity.id
_entity.type
_entity.pdbx_description
1 polymer ?
#
loop_
_entity_poly.entity_id
_entity_poly.type
_entity_poly.pdbx_seq_one_letter_code
_entity_poly.pdbx_strand_id
1 'polypeptide(L)' 'MAYSEKVLDHYENPRNVGSFGKDEEGVATGMVGAPACGDVMKLQIKVGKDGV' A
#
# COMPACT_ATOMS: atom_id res chain seq x y z
N MET A 1 22.97 -13.05 3.26
CA MET A 1 21.96 -12.20 3.93
C MET A 1 20.58 -12.68 3.51
N ALA A 2 19.60 -12.66 4.42
CA ALA A 2 18.26 -13.22 4.16
C ALA A 2 17.37 -12.37 3.26
N TYR A 3 17.73 -11.10 3.03
CA TYR A 3 16.97 -10.15 2.22
C TYR A 3 17.81 -9.58 1.10
N SER A 4 17.16 -9.30 -0.03
CA SER A 4 17.80 -8.60 -1.15
C SER A 4 17.93 -7.11 -0.85
N GLU A 5 18.89 -6.45 -1.50
CA GLU A 5 19.09 -5.01 -1.39
C GLU A 5 17.83 -4.23 -1.73
N LYS A 6 17.04 -4.69 -2.71
CA LYS A 6 15.77 -4.05 -3.10
C LYS A 6 14.74 -4.09 -1.97
N VAL A 7 14.64 -5.21 -1.25
CA VAL A 7 13.68 -5.32 -0.13
C VAL A 7 14.08 -4.38 0.99
N LEU A 8 15.36 -4.32 1.32
CA LEU A 8 15.88 -3.42 2.35
C LEU A 8 15.67 -1.96 1.97
N ASP A 9 15.95 -1.58 0.72
CA ASP A 9 15.72 -0.22 0.23
C ASP A 9 14.25 0.21 0.32
N HIS A 10 13.29 -0.66 0.01
CA HIS A 10 11.87 -0.34 0.18
C HIS A 10 11.44 -0.19 1.64
N TYR A 11 12.13 -0.87 2.56
CA TYR A 11 11.86 -0.80 4.00
C TYR A 11 12.48 0.45 4.64
N GLU A 12 13.75 0.74 4.32
CA GLU A 12 14.49 1.88 4.89
C GLU A 12 14.12 3.21 4.23
N ASN A 13 13.75 3.18 2.94
CA ASN A 13 13.31 4.35 2.17
C ASN A 13 11.82 4.22 1.76
N PRO A 14 10.89 4.39 2.72
CA PRO A 14 9.47 4.18 2.49
C PRO A 14 8.91 5.16 1.46
N ARG A 15 8.15 4.63 0.50
CA ARG A 15 7.48 5.38 -0.56
C ARG A 15 5.98 5.14 -0.46
N ASN A 16 5.20 6.22 -0.49
CA ASN A 16 3.73 6.17 -0.47
C ASN A 16 3.13 5.56 0.80
N VAL A 17 3.84 5.65 1.93
CA VAL A 17 3.28 5.25 3.24
C VAL A 17 2.30 6.32 3.69
N GLY A 18 1.07 5.90 3.99
CA GLY A 18 0.01 6.78 4.44
C GLY A 18 -1.36 6.25 4.06
N SER A 19 -2.34 7.15 4.02
CA SER A 19 -3.69 6.83 3.56
C SER A 19 -4.35 8.05 2.93
N PHE A 20 -5.14 7.81 1.89
CA PHE A 20 -6.08 8.80 1.37
C PHE A 20 -7.30 8.94 2.28
N GLY A 21 -8.10 9.99 2.05
CA GLY A 21 -9.39 10.16 2.71
C GLY A 21 -10.32 8.96 2.44
N LYS A 22 -11.11 8.56 3.44
CA LYS A 22 -12.05 7.44 3.30
C LYS A 22 -13.15 7.71 2.28
N ASP A 23 -13.60 8.97 2.25
CA ASP A 23 -14.73 9.43 1.43
C ASP A 23 -14.26 10.27 0.24
N GLU A 24 -12.97 10.19 -0.11
CA GLU A 24 -12.40 10.94 -1.22
C GLU A 24 -12.83 10.34 -2.56
N GLU A 25 -13.43 11.15 -3.42
CA GLU A 25 -13.90 10.70 -4.72
C GLU A 25 -12.73 10.22 -5.60
N GLY A 26 -12.94 9.08 -6.28
CA GLY A 26 -11.92 8.44 -7.09
C GLY A 26 -10.90 7.59 -6.30
N VAL A 27 -11.02 7.49 -4.97
CA VAL A 27 -10.16 6.60 -4.16
C VAL A 27 -10.81 5.23 -3.96
N ALA A 28 -10.12 4.18 -4.41
CA ALA A 28 -10.45 2.79 -4.12
C ALA A 28 -9.52 2.23 -3.03
N THR A 29 -10.08 1.52 -2.06
CA THR A 29 -9.32 0.88 -0.97
C THR A 29 -9.51 -0.63 -1.01
N GLY A 30 -8.40 -1.36 -1.15
CA GLY A 30 -8.33 -2.80 -0.96
C GLY A 30 -7.62 -3.14 0.33
N MET A 31 -8.23 -3.98 1.16
CA MET A 31 -7.59 -4.53 2.35
C MET A 31 -7.67 -6.05 2.27
N VAL A 32 -6.52 -6.71 2.34
CA VAL A 32 -6.39 -8.16 2.25
C VAL A 32 -5.45 -8.64 3.34
N GLY A 33 -5.62 -9.88 3.77
CA GLY A 33 -4.78 -10.48 4.80
C GLY A 33 -5.60 -11.22 5.84
N ALA A 34 -4.92 -12.08 6.59
CA ALA A 34 -5.50 -12.84 7.68
C ALA A 34 -4.75 -12.48 8.95
N PRO A 35 -5.40 -11.88 9.96
CA PRO A 35 -4.75 -11.55 11.23
C PRO A 35 -4.07 -12.76 11.88
N ALA A 36 -4.61 -13.96 11.64
CA ALA A 36 -4.05 -15.22 12.13
C ALA A 36 -2.66 -15.56 11.57
N CYS A 37 -2.33 -15.09 10.36
CA CYS A 37 -1.03 -15.31 9.72
C CYS A 37 -0.03 -14.18 9.99
N GLY A 38 -0.43 -13.12 10.69
CA GLY A 38 0.43 -11.97 11.01
C GLY A 38 0.56 -10.93 9.90
N ASP A 39 0.00 -11.19 8.72
CA ASP A 39 0.13 -10.33 7.55
C ASP A 39 -1.20 -9.69 7.16
N VAL A 40 -1.22 -8.35 7.16
CA VAL A 40 -2.32 -7.52 6.67
C VAL A 40 -1.75 -6.47 5.73
N MET A 41 -2.32 -6.41 4.53
CA MET A 41 -1.95 -5.44 3.52
C MET A 41 -3.15 -4.53 3.22
N LYS A 42 -2.90 -3.22 3.27
CA LYS A 42 -3.83 -2.19 2.82
C LYS A 42 -3.21 -1.48 1.63
N LEU A 43 -3.95 -1.43 0.52
CA LEU A 43 -3.54 -0.74 -0.69
C LEU A 43 -4.67 0.21 -1.12
N GLN A 44 -4.32 1.46 -1.42
CA GLN A 44 -5.26 2.45 -1.91
C GLN A 44 -4.78 3.00 -3.24
N ILE A 45 -5.71 3.18 -4.19
CA ILE A 45 -5.45 3.74 -5.51
C ILE A 45 -6.39 4.92 -5.69
N LYS A 46 -5.87 6.05 -6.17
CA LYS A 46 -6.67 7.20 -6.58
C LYS A 46 -6.68 7.28 -8.10
N VAL A 47 -7.86 7.18 -8.71
CA VAL A 47 -8.05 7.19 -10.16
C VAL A 47 -8.47 8.60 -10.59
N GLY A 48 -7.72 9.19 -11.51
CA GLY A 48 -8.02 10.48 -12.13
C GLY A 48 -8.98 10.36 -13.32
N LYS A 49 -9.37 11.50 -13.88
CA LYS A 49 -10.23 11.54 -15.08
C LYS A 49 -9.57 10.93 -16.31
N ASP A 50 -8.24 10.93 -16.35
CA ASP A 50 -7.44 10.35 -17.42
C ASP A 50 -7.10 8.86 -17.19
N GLY A 51 -7.61 8.27 -16.10
CA GLY A 51 -7.29 6.91 -15.67
C GLY A 51 -6.39 6.87 -14.43
N VAL A 52 -5.64 5.77 -14.29
CA VAL A 52 -4.64 5.55 -13.21
C VAL A 52 -3.37 6.32 -13.53
#